data_AF-A0A0V0R9L8-F1
#
_entry.id   AF-A0A0V0R9L8-F1
#
_cell.length_a   1.000
_cell.length_b   1.000
_cell.length_c   1.000
_cell.angle_alpha   90.00
_cell.angle_beta   90.00
_cell.angle_gamma   90.00
#
_symmetry.space_group_name_H-M   'P 1'
#
loop_
_entity.id
_entity.type
_entity.pdbx_description
1 polymer ?
#
loop_
_entity_poly.entity_id
_entity_poly.type
_entity_poly.pdbx_seq_one_letter_code
_entity_poly.pdbx_strand_id
1 'polypeptide(L)'
;MTFQFKVMFKTFYQGAQYISEGIQVLKNLTNLNLFLGENDIQDQGVQYISEGIKDLKNLTNLNLDLYYNRILAQGAKYISNGVKELKNLTNLKLNLFMNNISDQGAKYISEGINELVNLNNLDLNLIDNKISAQGAKYISEGIKELKNLTYLDLDLCFYSNLFTLN
;
A
#
# COMPACT_ATOMS: atom_id res chain seq x y z
N MET A 1 34.55 -20.03 12.43
CA MET A 1 34.72 -18.75 11.71
C MET A 1 34.18 -18.96 10.31
N THR A 2 32.90 -18.68 10.11
CA THR A 2 32.16 -19.07 8.91
C THR A 2 32.05 -17.84 8.01
N PHE A 3 32.82 -17.82 6.93
CA PHE A 3 32.68 -16.82 5.86
C PHE A 3 31.46 -17.19 5.02
N GLN A 4 30.35 -16.49 5.21
CA GLN A 4 29.26 -16.50 4.23
C GLN A 4 29.58 -15.47 3.14
N PHE A 5 29.94 -15.96 1.96
CA PHE A 5 29.93 -15.17 0.73
C PHE A 5 28.47 -14.87 0.36
N LYS A 6 27.93 -13.75 0.87
CA LYS A 6 26.71 -13.15 0.32
C LYS A 6 27.08 -12.52 -1.02
N VAL A 7 26.95 -13.30 -2.10
CA VAL A 7 26.97 -12.73 -3.45
C VAL A 7 25.85 -11.70 -3.53
N MET A 8 26.22 -10.42 -3.60
CA MET A 8 25.34 -9.28 -3.83
C MET A 8 24.73 -9.38 -5.23
N PHE A 9 23.65 -10.13 -5.40
CA PHE A 9 22.68 -9.78 -6.45
C PHE A 9 21.87 -8.59 -5.94
N LYS A 10 22.27 -7.39 -6.39
CA LYS A 10 21.38 -6.23 -6.46
C LYS A 10 20.11 -6.68 -7.19
N THR A 11 18.94 -6.67 -6.54
CA THR A 11 17.63 -6.55 -7.24
C THR A 11 16.41 -6.34 -6.31
N PHE A 12 16.55 -5.95 -5.04
CA PHE A 12 15.37 -5.81 -4.15
C PHE A 12 14.29 -4.84 -4.70
N TYR A 13 14.67 -3.61 -5.07
CA TYR A 13 13.74 -2.66 -5.70
C TYR A 13 13.80 -2.65 -7.25
N GLN A 14 14.85 -3.23 -7.86
CA GLN A 14 14.97 -3.26 -9.32
C GLN A 14 13.96 -4.21 -9.96
N GLY A 15 13.58 -5.29 -9.26
CA GLY A 15 12.46 -6.13 -9.69
C GLY A 15 11.16 -5.32 -9.79
N ALA A 16 10.88 -4.47 -8.79
CA ALA A 16 9.74 -3.56 -8.82
C ALA A 16 9.83 -2.55 -9.98
N GLN A 17 11.03 -2.07 -10.33
CA GLN A 17 11.24 -1.24 -11.52
C GLN A 17 10.84 -1.97 -12.81
N TYR A 18 11.36 -3.17 -13.05
CA TYR A 18 11.04 -3.92 -14.27
C TYR A 18 9.56 -4.29 -14.37
N ILE A 19 8.94 -4.63 -13.24
CA ILE A 19 7.48 -4.85 -13.17
C ILE A 19 6.75 -3.57 -13.56
N SER A 20 7.13 -2.43 -12.98
CA SER A 20 6.54 -1.12 -13.28
C SER A 20 6.63 -0.78 -14.77
N GLU A 21 7.82 -0.94 -15.36
CA GLU A 21 8.07 -0.71 -16.79
C GLU A 21 7.19 -1.60 -17.69
N GLY A 22 6.92 -2.83 -17.26
CA GLY A 22 6.03 -3.77 -17.95
C GLY A 22 4.55 -3.46 -17.80
N ILE A 23 4.07 -3.08 -16.61
CA ILE A 23 2.64 -2.82 -16.38
C ILE A 23 2.21 -1.47 -16.93
N GLN A 24 3.08 -0.45 -16.91
CA GLN A 24 2.69 0.93 -17.26
C GLN A 24 2.19 1.06 -18.70
N VAL A 25 2.57 0.16 -19.60
CA VAL A 25 2.16 0.18 -21.01
C VAL A 25 0.79 -0.48 -21.24
N LEU A 26 0.26 -1.21 -20.25
CA LEU A 26 -0.96 -1.99 -20.37
C LEU A 26 -2.22 -1.14 -20.08
N LYS A 27 -2.42 -0.07 -20.87
CA LYS A 27 -3.45 0.95 -20.62
C LYS A 27 -4.90 0.46 -20.63
N ASN A 28 -5.16 -0.74 -21.15
CA ASN A 28 -6.48 -1.36 -21.18
C ASN A 28 -6.76 -2.27 -19.97
N LEU A 29 -5.83 -2.38 -19.01
CA LEU A 29 -6.08 -3.16 -17.80
C LEU A 29 -7.24 -2.57 -17.01
N THR A 30 -8.19 -3.46 -16.68
CA THR A 30 -9.30 -3.18 -15.76
C THR A 30 -9.09 -3.82 -14.40
N ASN A 31 -8.20 -4.81 -14.32
CA ASN A 31 -7.89 -5.57 -13.11
C ASN A 31 -6.38 -5.72 -12.98
N LEU A 32 -5.84 -5.42 -11.80
CA LEU A 32 -4.44 -5.65 -11.47
C LEU A 32 -4.32 -6.25 -10.08
N ASN A 33 -3.72 -7.44 -10.01
CA ASN A 33 -3.31 -8.08 -8.76
C ASN A 33 -1.79 -8.16 -8.74
N LEU A 34 -1.17 -7.57 -7.73
CA LEU A 34 0.28 -7.51 -7.60
C LEU A 34 0.69 -7.93 -6.19
N PHE A 35 1.34 -9.08 -6.09
CA PHE A 35 1.79 -9.68 -4.83
C PHE A 35 3.31 -9.59 -4.72
N LEU A 36 3.79 -8.65 -3.92
CA LEU A 36 5.21 -8.35 -3.73
C LEU A 36 5.62 -8.38 -2.25
N GLY A 37 4.87 -9.08 -1.41
CA GLY A 37 5.23 -9.25 -0.01
C GLY A 37 6.58 -9.93 0.20
N GLU A 38 7.28 -9.61 1.29
CA GLU A 38 8.61 -10.16 1.64
C GLU A 38 9.73 -9.96 0.60
N ASN A 39 9.69 -8.87 -0.19
CA ASN A 39 10.70 -8.63 -1.24
C ASN A 39 11.73 -7.54 -0.89
N ASP A 40 11.66 -6.95 0.31
CA ASP A 40 12.54 -5.85 0.74
C ASP A 40 12.60 -4.69 -0.26
N ILE A 41 11.47 -4.39 -0.91
CA ILE A 41 11.44 -3.38 -1.99
C ILE A 41 11.64 -1.95 -1.46
N GLN A 42 11.37 -1.72 -0.17
CA GLN A 42 11.50 -0.43 0.52
C GLN A 42 10.71 0.69 -0.19
N ASP A 43 10.88 1.93 0.26
CA ASP A 43 10.19 3.08 -0.33
C ASP A 43 10.51 3.26 -1.82
N GLN A 44 11.74 2.93 -2.23
CA GLN A 44 12.16 3.09 -3.64
C GLN A 44 11.46 2.10 -4.57
N GLY A 45 11.30 0.84 -4.18
CA GLY A 45 10.54 -0.12 -4.97
C GLY A 45 9.06 0.24 -5.05
N VAL A 46 8.49 0.70 -3.94
CA VAL A 46 7.13 1.24 -3.90
C VAL A 46 6.96 2.45 -4.81
N GLN A 47 7.96 3.33 -4.89
CA GLN A 47 7.96 4.45 -5.83
C GLN A 47 7.79 3.95 -7.26
N TYR A 48 8.59 2.97 -7.69
CA TYR A 48 8.46 2.41 -9.04
C TYR A 48 7.08 1.82 -9.28
N ILE A 49 6.54 1.01 -8.36
CA ILE A 49 5.20 0.44 -8.50
C ILE A 49 4.14 1.54 -8.63
N SER A 50 4.21 2.56 -7.77
CA SER A 50 3.26 3.67 -7.77
C SER A 50 3.29 4.46 -9.08
N GLU A 51 4.49 4.72 -9.62
CA GLU A 51 4.67 5.34 -10.93
C GLU A 51 4.14 4.47 -12.07
N GLY A 52 4.27 3.15 -11.97
CA GLY A 52 3.81 2.22 -13.00
C GLY A 52 2.29 2.09 -13.09
N ILE A 53 1.60 2.22 -11.94
CA ILE A 53 0.13 2.07 -11.91
C ILE A 53 -0.62 3.37 -12.16
N LYS A 54 -0.07 4.55 -11.83
CA LYS A 54 -0.83 5.82 -11.79
C LYS A 54 -1.59 6.19 -13.08
N ASP A 55 -1.09 5.72 -14.22
CA ASP A 55 -1.66 6.01 -15.54
C ASP A 55 -2.55 4.89 -16.09
N LEU A 56 -2.84 3.85 -15.30
CA LEU A 56 -3.75 2.77 -15.67
C LEU A 56 -5.21 3.19 -15.41
N LYS A 57 -5.65 4.24 -16.10
CA LYS A 57 -6.92 4.93 -15.84
C LYS A 57 -8.17 4.08 -16.04
N ASN A 58 -8.05 2.91 -16.70
CA ASN A 58 -9.14 1.96 -16.88
C ASN A 58 -9.28 0.95 -15.73
N LEU A 59 -8.39 0.95 -14.73
CA LEU A 59 -8.49 0.06 -13.59
C LEU A 59 -9.76 0.32 -12.79
N THR A 60 -10.51 -0.76 -12.59
CA THR A 60 -11.67 -0.81 -11.69
C THR A 60 -11.37 -1.66 -10.45
N ASN A 61 -10.42 -2.58 -10.55
CA ASN A 61 -9.96 -3.42 -9.44
C ASN A 61 -8.44 -3.35 -9.28
N LEU A 62 -7.99 -3.00 -8.07
CA LEU A 62 -6.59 -3.05 -7.69
C LEU A 62 -6.44 -3.85 -6.38
N ASN A 63 -5.64 -4.91 -6.44
CA ASN A 63 -5.13 -5.60 -5.26
C ASN A 63 -3.60 -5.45 -5.23
N LEU A 64 -3.13 -4.66 -4.28
CA LEU A 64 -1.71 -4.38 -4.09
C LEU A 64 -1.27 -4.94 -2.74
N ASP A 65 -0.52 -6.03 -2.78
CA ASP A 65 -0.02 -6.72 -1.60
C ASP A 65 1.48 -6.47 -1.43
N LEU A 66 1.81 -5.70 -0.40
CA LEU A 66 3.15 -5.19 -0.09
C LEU A 66 3.56 -5.51 1.35
N TYR A 67 3.03 -6.58 1.94
CA TYR A 67 3.37 -6.93 3.32
C TYR A 67 4.89 -7.16 3.51
N TYR A 68 5.42 -6.81 4.68
CA TYR A 68 6.82 -7.08 5.03
C TYR A 68 7.87 -6.57 4.03
N ASN A 69 7.81 -5.27 3.70
CA ASN A 69 8.71 -4.63 2.72
C ASN A 69 9.51 -3.44 3.25
N ARG A 70 9.50 -3.23 4.57
CA ARG A 70 10.16 -2.10 5.26
C ARG A 70 9.74 -0.74 4.71
N ILE A 71 8.47 -0.62 4.32
CA ILE A 71 7.87 0.62 3.81
C ILE A 71 7.75 1.61 4.96
N LEU A 72 8.24 2.84 4.77
CA LEU A 72 8.13 3.93 5.72
C LEU A 72 7.01 4.90 5.30
N ALA A 73 6.89 6.02 6.00
CA ALA A 73 5.93 7.07 5.64
C ALA A 73 6.12 7.59 4.20
N GLN A 74 7.36 7.59 3.68
CA GLN A 74 7.63 8.07 2.32
C GLN A 74 7.15 7.07 1.26
N GLY A 75 7.28 5.76 1.47
CA GLY A 75 6.67 4.77 0.62
C GLY A 75 5.14 4.83 0.63
N ALA A 76 4.53 5.04 1.80
CA ALA A 76 3.09 5.30 1.91
C ALA A 76 2.64 6.54 1.10
N LYS A 77 3.46 7.59 1.07
CA LYS A 77 3.22 8.77 0.20
C LYS A 77 3.25 8.43 -1.29
N TYR A 78 4.18 7.59 -1.72
CA TYR A 78 4.23 7.13 -3.11
C TYR A 78 2.98 6.32 -3.47
N ILE A 79 2.57 5.38 -2.62
CA ILE A 79 1.34 4.60 -2.81
C ILE A 79 0.15 5.53 -2.99
N SER A 80 -0.03 6.48 -2.06
CA SER A 80 -1.10 7.48 -2.11
C SER A 80 -1.10 8.24 -3.43
N ASN A 81 0.06 8.73 -3.88
CA ASN A 81 0.19 9.45 -5.13
C ASN A 81 -0.13 8.61 -6.38
N GLY A 82 0.19 7.31 -6.37
CA GLY A 82 -0.13 6.42 -7.49
C GLY A 82 -1.59 6.00 -7.50
N VAL A 83 -2.14 5.68 -6.33
CA VAL A 83 -3.51 5.16 -6.18
C VAL A 83 -4.56 6.25 -6.42
N LYS A 84 -4.36 7.47 -5.89
CA LYS A 84 -5.34 8.58 -6.02
C LYS A 84 -5.66 8.97 -7.47
N GLU A 85 -4.78 8.60 -8.39
CA GLU A 85 -4.85 8.85 -9.82
C GLU A 85 -5.81 7.88 -10.55
N LEU A 86 -6.22 6.80 -9.90
CA LEU A 86 -7.06 5.73 -10.44
C LEU A 86 -8.55 5.99 -10.18
N LYS A 87 -9.08 7.08 -10.76
CA LYS A 87 -10.43 7.59 -10.48
C LYS A 87 -11.59 6.64 -10.82
N ASN A 88 -11.34 5.58 -11.59
CA ASN A 88 -12.33 4.57 -11.95
C ASN A 88 -12.33 3.35 -11.01
N LEU A 89 -11.46 3.32 -9.98
CA LEU A 89 -11.45 2.22 -9.03
C LEU A 89 -12.78 2.13 -8.27
N THR A 90 -13.33 0.92 -8.27
CA THR A 90 -14.48 0.53 -7.47
C THR A 90 -14.10 -0.45 -6.36
N ASN A 91 -12.94 -1.12 -6.50
CA ASN A 91 -12.40 -2.07 -5.56
C ASN A 91 -10.91 -1.79 -5.30
N LEU A 92 -10.56 -1.55 -4.04
CA LEU A 92 -9.18 -1.40 -3.61
C LEU A 92 -8.91 -2.35 -2.45
N LYS A 93 -7.95 -3.25 -2.65
CA LYS A 93 -7.30 -4.02 -1.60
C LYS A 93 -5.86 -3.57 -1.49
N LEU A 94 -5.49 -3.04 -0.33
CA LEU A 94 -4.16 -2.54 -0.04
C LEU A 94 -3.63 -3.22 1.23
N ASN A 95 -2.76 -4.21 1.04
CA ASN A 95 -2.12 -4.91 2.16
C ASN A 95 -0.73 -4.31 2.41
N LEU A 96 -0.60 -3.64 3.55
CA LEU A 96 0.63 -3.02 4.05
C LEU A 96 1.05 -3.57 5.41
N PHE A 97 0.56 -4.76 5.76
CA PHE A 97 0.92 -5.49 6.98
C PHE A 97 2.44 -5.61 7.19
N MET A 98 2.89 -5.53 8.45
CA MET A 98 4.30 -5.61 8.87
C MET A 98 5.22 -4.66 8.11
N ASN A 99 4.92 -3.37 8.15
CA ASN A 99 5.82 -2.34 7.61
C ASN A 99 6.18 -1.33 8.71
N ASN A 100 6.86 -0.26 8.33
CA ASN A 100 7.32 0.77 9.26
C ASN A 100 6.57 2.10 9.02
N ILE A 101 5.32 2.02 8.55
CA ILE A 101 4.47 3.19 8.26
C ILE A 101 4.10 3.86 9.58
N SER A 102 4.39 5.15 9.70
CA SER A 102 4.01 5.95 10.88
C SER A 102 2.65 6.62 10.70
N ASP A 103 2.19 7.35 11.72
CA ASP A 103 1.00 8.22 11.62
C ASP A 103 1.03 9.17 10.41
N GLN A 104 2.21 9.68 10.05
CA GLN A 104 2.38 10.52 8.87
C GLN A 104 2.15 9.74 7.57
N GLY A 105 2.57 8.48 7.53
CA GLY A 105 2.28 7.59 6.40
C GLY A 105 0.79 7.24 6.32
N ALA A 106 0.14 6.98 7.46
CA ALA A 106 -1.31 6.79 7.53
C ALA A 106 -2.07 8.02 7.03
N LYS A 107 -1.60 9.23 7.36
CA LYS A 107 -2.14 10.49 6.81
C LYS A 107 -2.06 10.52 5.29
N TYR A 108 -0.91 10.17 4.71
CA TYR A 108 -0.78 10.15 3.24
C TYR A 108 -1.71 9.12 2.59
N ILE A 109 -1.82 7.92 3.17
CA ILE A 109 -2.74 6.89 2.68
C ILE A 109 -4.18 7.42 2.69
N SER A 110 -4.60 8.04 3.80
CA SER A 110 -5.91 8.69 3.91
C SER A 110 -6.16 9.73 2.82
N GLU A 111 -5.20 10.64 2.59
CA GLU A 111 -5.26 11.67 1.54
C GLU A 111 -5.26 11.11 0.11
N GLY A 112 -4.87 9.86 -0.09
CA GLY A 112 -4.94 9.20 -1.40
C GLY A 112 -6.23 8.43 -1.60
N ILE A 113 -6.72 7.81 -0.53
CA ILE A 113 -7.95 7.01 -0.55
C ILE A 113 -9.18 7.90 -0.65
N ASN A 114 -9.25 9.04 0.06
CA ASN A 114 -10.40 9.94 0.03
C ASN A 114 -10.71 10.52 -1.37
N GLU A 115 -9.72 10.50 -2.26
CA GLU A 115 -9.78 10.92 -3.66
C GLU A 115 -10.46 9.88 -4.59
N LEU A 116 -10.76 8.68 -4.08
CA LEU A 116 -11.39 7.56 -4.80
C LEU A 116 -12.90 7.53 -4.59
N VAL A 117 -13.60 8.60 -4.95
CA VAL A 117 -15.04 8.77 -4.67
C VAL A 117 -15.98 7.69 -5.23
N ASN A 118 -15.51 6.90 -6.20
CA ASN A 118 -16.26 5.79 -6.82
C ASN A 118 -16.06 4.42 -6.13
N LEU A 119 -15.26 4.38 -5.06
CA LEU A 119 -14.94 3.14 -4.36
C LEU A 119 -16.18 2.56 -3.67
N ASN A 120 -16.48 1.29 -3.95
CA ASN A 120 -17.55 0.53 -3.31
C ASN A 120 -16.98 -0.43 -2.26
N ASN A 121 -15.78 -0.96 -2.50
CA ASN A 121 -15.12 -1.93 -1.63
C ASN A 121 -13.70 -1.45 -1.28
N LEU A 122 -13.44 -1.30 0.03
CA LEU A 122 -12.12 -1.01 0.57
C LEU A 122 -11.70 -2.11 1.55
N ASP A 123 -10.55 -2.73 1.28
CA ASP A 123 -9.82 -3.61 2.19
C ASP A 123 -8.46 -2.96 2.45
N LEU A 124 -8.25 -2.46 3.67
CA LEU A 124 -7.03 -1.77 4.06
C LEU A 124 -6.42 -2.44 5.30
N ASN A 125 -5.33 -3.16 5.08
CA ASN A 125 -4.56 -3.78 6.15
C ASN A 125 -3.27 -3.02 6.45
N LEU A 126 -3.20 -2.47 7.66
CA LEU A 126 -2.09 -1.71 8.21
C LEU A 126 -1.61 -2.30 9.55
N ILE A 127 -1.97 -3.54 9.87
CA ILE A 127 -1.52 -4.25 11.08
C ILE A 127 0.02 -4.25 11.14
N ASP A 128 0.57 -4.24 12.35
CA ASP A 128 2.01 -4.29 12.60
C ASP A 128 2.79 -3.16 11.88
N ASN A 129 2.24 -1.95 11.96
CA ASN A 129 2.90 -0.69 11.60
C ASN A 129 3.05 0.22 12.83
N LYS A 130 3.67 1.40 12.65
CA LYS A 130 3.89 2.40 13.72
C LYS A 130 2.75 3.41 13.78
N ILE A 131 1.52 2.93 13.72
CA ILE A 131 0.29 3.73 13.70
C ILE A 131 -0.27 3.81 15.12
N SER A 132 -0.41 5.04 15.63
CA SER A 132 -1.06 5.36 16.88
C SER A 132 -2.54 5.73 16.68
N ALA A 133 -3.22 6.13 17.74
CA ALA A 133 -4.57 6.69 17.66
C ALA A 133 -4.66 7.89 16.71
N GLN A 134 -3.58 8.67 16.54
CA GLN A 134 -3.57 9.81 15.62
C GLN A 134 -3.56 9.35 14.16
N GLY A 135 -2.79 8.31 13.81
CA GLY A 135 -2.83 7.73 12.48
C GLY A 135 -4.18 7.09 12.17
N ALA A 136 -4.77 6.38 13.15
CA ALA A 136 -6.13 5.84 13.02
C ALA A 136 -7.17 6.94 12.78
N LYS A 137 -7.06 8.07 13.47
CA LYS A 137 -7.91 9.25 13.24
C LYS A 137 -7.79 9.75 11.80
N TYR A 138 -6.58 9.86 11.25
CA TYR A 138 -6.42 10.27 9.85
C TYR A 138 -7.12 9.30 8.89
N ILE A 139 -6.90 7.99 9.03
CA ILE A 139 -7.57 6.98 8.20
C ILE A 139 -9.09 7.12 8.28
N SER A 140 -9.65 7.32 9.48
CA SER A 140 -11.09 7.55 9.65
C SER A 140 -11.59 8.82 8.96
N GLU A 141 -10.79 9.90 8.95
CA GLU A 141 -11.14 11.15 8.25
C GLU A 141 -11.18 10.95 6.74
N GLY A 142 -10.27 10.18 6.16
CA GLY A 142 -10.27 9.88 4.73
C GLY A 142 -11.44 8.98 4.29
N ILE A 143 -11.72 7.93 5.05
CA ILE A 143 -12.81 6.99 4.74
C ILE A 143 -14.17 7.67 4.82
N LYS A 144 -14.35 8.66 5.71
CA LYS A 144 -15.61 9.39 5.86
C LYS A 144 -16.10 10.01 4.54
N GLU A 145 -15.21 10.37 3.64
CA GLU A 145 -15.57 10.97 2.34
C GLU A 145 -16.03 9.95 1.30
N LEU A 146 -15.78 8.65 1.52
CA LEU A 146 -16.14 7.56 0.60
C LEU A 146 -17.60 7.12 0.78
N LYS A 147 -18.54 7.96 0.31
CA LYS A 147 -19.98 7.76 0.52
C LYS A 147 -20.59 6.56 -0.20
N ASN A 148 -19.88 5.99 -1.19
CA ASN A 148 -20.35 4.86 -1.97
C ASN A 148 -19.91 3.50 -1.41
N LEU A 149 -19.10 3.47 -0.34
CA LEU A 149 -18.66 2.21 0.25
C LEU A 149 -19.85 1.37 0.73
N THR A 150 -19.90 0.13 0.25
CA THR A 150 -20.82 -0.92 0.70
C THR A 150 -20.08 -2.04 1.43
N TYR A 151 -18.77 -2.13 1.25
CA TYR A 151 -17.87 -3.01 2.00
C TYR A 151 -16.66 -2.21 2.52
N LEU A 152 -16.37 -2.37 3.80
CA LEU A 152 -15.18 -1.82 4.44
C LEU A 152 -14.58 -2.89 5.36
N ASP A 153 -13.35 -3.28 5.06
CA ASP A 153 -12.48 -4.04 5.95
C ASP A 153 -11.29 -3.17 6.30
N LEU A 154 -11.07 -2.98 7.59
CA LEU A 154 -10.10 -2.02 8.11
C LEU A 154 -9.34 -2.59 9.31
N ASP A 155 -8.08 -2.91 9.05
CA ASP A 155 -7.20 -3.62 9.96
C ASP A 155 -6.07 -2.67 10.40
N LEU A 156 -6.24 -2.00 11.54
CA LEU A 156 -5.29 -0.99 12.06
C LEU A 156 -4.53 -1.44 13.33
N CYS A 157 -4.90 -2.56 13.95
CA CYS A 157 -4.47 -2.90 15.30
C CYS A 157 -3.12 -3.61 15.38
N PHE A 158 -2.35 -3.26 16.40
CA PHE A 158 -1.11 -3.93 16.80
C PHE A 158 -1.45 -5.01 17.86
N TYR A 159 -1.06 -6.27 17.65
CA TYR A 159 -1.30 -7.38 18.58
C TYR A 159 -0.35 -7.37 19.80
N SER A 160 -0.12 -6.24 20.49
CA SER A 160 0.84 -6.23 21.63
C SER A 160 0.30 -5.97 23.03
N ASN A 161 -1.01 -5.85 23.25
CA ASN A 161 -1.53 -5.60 24.60
C ASN A 161 -2.58 -6.61 25.09
N LEU A 162 -2.63 -7.83 24.53
CA LEU A 162 -3.41 -8.94 25.12
C LEU A 162 -2.62 -9.80 26.12
N PHE A 163 -1.34 -9.49 26.39
CA PHE A 163 -0.49 -10.26 27.33
C PHE A 163 0.14 -9.45 28.47
N THR A 164 -0.25 -8.20 28.71
CA THR A 164 0.06 -7.50 29.97
C THR A 164 -1.15 -7.49 30.90
N LEU A 165 -1.62 -8.69 31.23
CA LEU A 165 -2.40 -8.95 32.43
C LEU A 165 -1.61 -9.96 33.27
N ASN A 166 -0.80 -9.43 34.18
CA ASN A 166 -0.45 -9.92 35.53
C ASN A 166 0.86 -9.27 35.99
#